data_AF-A0AAU6DQD4-F1
#
_entry.id   AF-A0AAU6DQD4-F1
#
_cell.length_a   1.000
_cell.length_b   1.000
_cell.length_c   1.000
_cell.angle_alpha   90.00
_cell.angle_beta   90.00
_cell.angle_gamma   90.00
#
_symmetry.space_group_name_H-M   'P 1'
#
loop_
_entity.id
_entity.type
_entity.pdbx_description
1 polymer ?
#
loop_
_entity_poly.entity_id
_entity_poly.type
_entity_poly.pdbx_seq_one_letter_code
_entity_poly.pdbx_strand_id
1 'polypeptide(L)'
;MNVKEALFGTRQRVLLSSGAVVVAATAAMVALMAGGGGAHEIPPSRARAYSQQQACLLTPANGLADSAVTQVWEGMQDASALTKAKVSYLAVTGPQNAANAAPYLASLVSRQCTVVVTVGAAPDGAATRDAKRFPKTRFLLTGTHSQGSGSANLTNAENTRAAIASAVTAAVRD
;
A
#
# COMPACT_ATOMS: atom_id res chain seq x y z
N MET A 1 -85.24 47.47 16.64
CA MET A 1 -84.43 47.94 17.80
C MET A 1 -82.95 47.90 17.41
N ASN A 2 -82.27 49.06 17.51
CA ASN A 2 -80.82 49.32 17.71
C ASN A 2 -79.79 48.58 16.82
N VAL A 3 -79.01 49.17 15.91
CA VAL A 3 -78.07 50.33 15.95
C VAL A 3 -76.84 50.11 16.86
N LYS A 4 -75.65 49.99 16.22
CA LYS A 4 -74.27 50.40 16.59
C LYS A 4 -73.20 49.36 17.02
N GLU A 5 -72.17 49.30 16.16
CA GLU A 5 -70.72 49.42 16.45
C GLU A 5 -69.91 48.19 16.92
N ALA A 6 -68.95 47.73 16.10
CA ALA A 6 -67.57 48.25 16.13
C ALA A 6 -66.63 47.51 15.14
N LEU A 7 -66.22 48.25 14.11
CA LEU A 7 -64.86 48.28 13.55
C LEU A 7 -64.23 46.96 13.07
N PHE A 8 -64.61 46.60 11.85
CA PHE A 8 -63.66 46.08 10.85
C PHE A 8 -62.48 47.07 10.73
N GLY A 9 -61.30 46.68 11.20
CA GLY A 9 -60.13 47.55 11.19
C GLY A 9 -58.83 46.81 11.42
N THR A 10 -58.13 46.55 10.31
CA THR A 10 -56.70 46.83 10.18
C THR A 10 -55.74 45.99 11.03
N ARG A 11 -55.13 44.94 10.43
CA ARG A 11 -53.69 44.60 10.54
C ARG A 11 -53.27 43.35 9.73
N GLN A 12 -53.76 43.21 8.50
CA GLN A 12 -53.24 42.25 7.51
C GLN A 12 -51.95 42.78 6.85
N ARG A 13 -50.93 43.14 7.65
CA ARG A 13 -49.69 43.76 7.13
C ARG A 13 -48.43 43.47 7.96
N VAL A 14 -48.23 42.28 8.53
CA VAL A 14 -46.89 41.95 9.07
C VAL A 14 -46.59 40.45 9.03
N LEU A 15 -46.65 39.78 7.87
CA LEU A 15 -46.08 38.42 7.73
C LEU A 15 -45.64 38.12 6.28
N LEU A 16 -44.96 39.06 5.60
CA LEU A 16 -44.42 38.81 4.25
C LEU A 16 -43.04 39.44 4.04
N SER A 17 -42.18 39.42 5.07
CA SER A 17 -40.82 39.97 4.97
C SER A 17 -39.77 39.07 5.64
N SER A 18 -39.91 37.75 5.52
CA SER A 18 -38.87 36.80 5.98
C SER A 18 -38.48 35.76 4.92
N GLY A 19 -39.28 35.57 3.86
CA GLY A 19 -38.97 34.59 2.80
C GLY A 19 -37.90 35.06 1.82
N ALA A 20 -37.90 36.33 1.44
CA ALA A 20 -37.02 36.83 0.36
C ALA A 20 -35.53 36.88 0.77
N VAL A 21 -35.23 37.15 2.05
CA VAL A 21 -33.85 37.24 2.54
C VAL A 21 -33.19 35.86 2.58
N VAL A 22 -33.94 34.81 2.93
CA VAL A 22 -33.41 33.43 3.01
C VAL A 22 -33.11 32.87 1.62
N VAL A 23 -33.96 33.17 0.62
CA VAL A 23 -33.74 32.71 -0.77
C VAL A 23 -32.53 33.42 -1.41
N ALA A 24 -32.34 34.71 -1.16
CA ALA A 24 -31.18 35.44 -1.67
C ALA A 24 -29.87 34.96 -1.02
N ALA A 25 -29.87 34.69 0.29
CA ALA A 25 -28.70 34.19 1.00
C ALA A 25 -28.30 32.77 0.53
N THR A 26 -29.26 31.89 0.30
CA THR A 26 -29.00 30.53 -0.21
C THR A 26 -28.48 30.54 -1.64
N ALA A 27 -29.06 31.37 -2.53
CA ALA A 27 -28.57 31.51 -3.89
C ALA A 27 -27.14 32.10 -3.95
N ALA A 28 -26.84 33.10 -3.11
CA ALA A 28 -25.50 33.67 -3.01
C ALA A 28 -24.47 32.65 -2.50
N MET A 29 -24.85 31.81 -1.52
CA MET A 29 -23.98 30.77 -0.98
C MET A 29 -23.69 29.67 -2.01
N VAL A 30 -24.69 29.27 -2.80
CA VAL A 30 -24.53 28.31 -3.91
C VAL A 30 -23.66 28.92 -5.03
N ALA A 31 -23.85 30.20 -5.38
CA ALA A 31 -23.05 30.89 -6.38
C ALA A 31 -21.57 31.03 -5.94
N LEU A 32 -21.33 31.30 -4.65
CA LEU A 32 -19.97 31.36 -4.08
C LEU A 32 -19.28 29.98 -4.08
N MET A 33 -20.02 28.89 -3.85
CA MET A 33 -19.48 27.53 -3.94
C MET A 33 -19.26 27.06 -5.38
N ALA A 34 -20.02 27.57 -6.35
CA ALA A 34 -19.87 27.25 -7.76
C ALA A 34 -18.79 28.11 -8.47
N GLY A 35 -18.51 29.32 -7.99
CA GLY A 35 -17.59 30.28 -8.62
C GLY A 35 -16.10 30.07 -8.32
N GLY A 36 -15.74 29.14 -7.42
CA GLY A 36 -14.35 28.91 -6.98
C GLY A 36 -13.53 27.93 -7.82
N GLY A 37 -14.08 27.44 -8.93
CA GLY A 37 -13.46 26.42 -9.80
C GLY A 37 -12.35 26.96 -10.70
N GLY A 38 -11.38 27.71 -10.15
CA GLY A 38 -10.09 27.86 -10.82
C GLY A 38 -9.47 26.47 -10.89
N ALA A 39 -9.39 25.89 -12.09
CA ALA A 39 -8.82 24.59 -12.35
C ALA A 39 -7.37 24.55 -11.86
N HIS A 40 -7.18 24.24 -10.58
CA HIS A 40 -5.91 23.73 -10.09
C HIS A 40 -5.78 22.35 -10.72
N GLU A 41 -5.04 22.30 -11.83
CA GLU A 41 -4.56 21.05 -12.38
C GLU A 41 -3.68 20.39 -11.32
N ILE A 42 -4.29 19.51 -10.52
CA ILE A 42 -3.57 18.68 -9.56
C ILE A 42 -2.56 17.91 -10.41
N PRO A 43 -1.24 18.14 -10.24
CA PRO A 43 -0.26 17.44 -11.03
C PRO A 43 -0.53 15.94 -10.91
N PRO A 44 -0.48 15.17 -12.00
CA PRO A 44 -0.87 13.76 -12.00
C PRO A 44 -0.18 13.09 -10.81
N SER A 45 -0.99 12.44 -9.96
CA SER A 45 -0.50 11.82 -8.75
C SER A 45 0.68 10.93 -9.12
N ARG A 46 1.82 11.11 -8.45
CA ARG A 46 3.02 10.25 -8.59
C ARG A 46 2.74 8.79 -8.19
N ALA A 47 1.51 8.48 -7.79
CA ALA A 47 1.04 7.16 -7.41
C ALA A 47 1.09 6.26 -8.65
N ARG A 48 2.19 5.53 -8.78
CA ARG A 48 2.29 4.44 -9.75
C ARG A 48 1.22 3.42 -9.39
N ALA A 49 0.32 3.11 -10.32
CA ALA A 49 -0.59 1.98 -10.18
C ALA A 49 0.26 0.70 -10.18
N TYR A 50 0.54 0.19 -8.98
CA TYR A 50 1.20 -1.09 -8.82
C TYR A 50 0.18 -2.21 -9.03
N SER A 51 0.64 -3.29 -9.64
CA SER A 51 -0.11 -4.54 -9.69
C SER A 51 -0.34 -5.07 -8.28
N GLN A 52 -1.33 -5.96 -8.12
CA GLN A 52 -1.66 -6.56 -6.82
C GLN A 52 -0.52 -7.44 -6.28
N GLN A 53 0.42 -7.82 -7.14
CA GLN A 53 1.59 -8.62 -6.82
C GLN A 53 2.66 -7.78 -6.09
N GLN A 54 3.09 -8.28 -4.93
CA GLN A 54 4.09 -7.63 -4.09
C GLN A 54 5.29 -8.56 -3.90
N ALA A 55 6.48 -8.03 -4.18
CA ALA A 55 7.75 -8.70 -3.92
C ALA A 55 8.43 -8.04 -2.71
N CYS A 56 8.78 -8.84 -1.70
CA CYS A 56 9.24 -8.32 -0.42
C CYS A 56 10.60 -8.90 -0.05
N LEU A 57 11.49 -8.04 0.44
CA LEU A 57 12.85 -8.39 0.82
C LEU A 57 12.94 -8.52 2.33
N LEU A 58 13.36 -9.68 2.83
CA LEU A 58 13.70 -9.89 4.23
C LEU A 58 15.21 -9.85 4.41
N THR A 59 15.68 -8.91 5.23
CA THR A 59 17.10 -8.57 5.37
C THR A 59 17.60 -8.78 6.81
N PRO A 60 18.92 -8.88 7.01
CA PRO A 60 19.53 -8.80 8.34
C PRO A 60 19.32 -7.41 8.98
N ALA A 61 19.77 -7.24 10.22
CA ALA A 61 19.57 -6.00 10.98
C ALA A 61 20.08 -4.72 10.30
N ASN A 62 21.14 -4.81 9.49
CA ASN A 62 21.72 -3.67 8.76
C ASN A 62 20.86 -3.24 7.55
N GLY A 63 19.81 -3.98 7.22
CA GLY A 63 18.88 -3.62 6.15
C GLY A 63 19.59 -3.46 4.81
N LEU A 64 19.27 -2.37 4.10
CA LEU A 64 19.86 -2.05 2.80
C LEU A 64 21.32 -1.55 2.87
N ALA A 65 21.82 -1.24 4.08
CA ALA A 65 23.23 -0.86 4.27
C ALA A 65 24.17 -2.08 4.24
N ASP A 66 23.63 -3.29 4.29
CA ASP A 66 24.40 -4.52 4.08
C ASP A 66 24.76 -4.69 2.60
N SER A 67 26.05 -4.81 2.31
CA SER A 67 26.56 -5.02 0.95
C SER A 67 25.97 -6.25 0.26
N ALA A 68 25.64 -7.31 1.01
CA ALA A 68 25.02 -8.51 0.47
C ALA A 68 23.56 -8.28 0.06
N VAL A 69 22.93 -7.20 0.54
CA VAL A 69 21.54 -6.84 0.26
C VAL A 69 21.43 -5.85 -0.90
N THR A 70 22.44 -4.99 -1.09
CA THR A 70 22.40 -3.90 -2.08
C THR A 70 22.10 -4.41 -3.49
N GLN A 71 22.81 -5.44 -3.96
CA GLN A 71 22.61 -6.01 -5.30
C GLN A 71 21.22 -6.66 -5.45
N VAL A 72 20.72 -7.31 -4.40
CA VAL A 72 19.38 -7.90 -4.37
C VAL A 72 18.31 -6.82 -4.48
N TRP A 73 18.45 -5.75 -3.72
CA TRP A 73 17.52 -4.63 -3.74
C TRP A 73 17.49 -3.93 -5.10
N GLU A 74 18.64 -3.72 -5.74
CA GLU A 74 18.71 -3.20 -7.11
C GLU A 74 18.01 -4.13 -8.11
N GLY A 75 18.23 -5.43 -8.03
CA GLY A 75 17.57 -6.39 -8.92
C GLY A 75 16.05 -6.42 -8.74
N MET A 76 15.58 -6.32 -7.50
CA MET A 76 14.15 -6.19 -7.21
C MET A 76 13.56 -4.88 -7.78
N GLN A 77 14.28 -3.76 -7.67
CA GLN A 77 13.84 -2.49 -8.26
C GLN A 77 13.75 -2.57 -9.79
N ASP A 78 14.70 -3.24 -10.45
CA ASP A 78 14.64 -3.48 -11.90
C ASP A 78 13.39 -4.32 -12.26
N ALA A 79 13.14 -5.41 -11.53
CA ALA A 79 11.93 -6.23 -11.72
C ALA A 79 10.64 -5.42 -11.50
N SER A 80 10.60 -4.53 -10.50
CA SER A 80 9.48 -3.62 -10.25
C SER A 80 9.24 -2.67 -11.43
N ALA A 81 10.31 -2.13 -12.02
CA ALA A 81 10.20 -1.24 -13.18
C ALA A 81 9.54 -1.92 -14.39
N LEU A 82 9.88 -3.20 -14.60
CA LEU A 82 9.38 -4.05 -15.70
C LEU A 82 7.97 -4.60 -15.48
N THR A 83 7.65 -5.04 -14.26
CA THR A 83 6.40 -5.75 -13.95
C THR A 83 5.33 -4.87 -13.33
N LYS A 84 5.71 -3.69 -12.84
CA LYS A 84 4.89 -2.86 -11.95
C LYS A 84 4.45 -3.61 -10.68
N ALA A 85 5.17 -4.65 -10.25
CA ALA A 85 5.02 -5.19 -8.91
C ALA A 85 5.59 -4.22 -7.88
N LYS A 86 4.91 -4.10 -6.75
CA LYS A 86 5.40 -3.28 -5.65
C LYS A 86 6.54 -4.01 -4.95
N VAL A 87 7.65 -3.32 -4.73
CA VAL A 87 8.77 -3.83 -3.92
C VAL A 87 8.83 -3.16 -2.55
N SER A 88 9.11 -3.94 -1.52
CA SER A 88 9.33 -3.42 -0.16
C SER A 88 10.37 -4.26 0.58
N TYR A 89 10.92 -3.74 1.67
CA TYR A 89 11.85 -4.49 2.50
C TYR A 89 11.44 -4.46 3.98
N LEU A 90 11.95 -5.42 4.73
CA LEU A 90 11.86 -5.50 6.18
C LEU A 90 13.19 -6.02 6.73
N ALA A 91 13.72 -5.33 7.74
CA ALA A 91 14.93 -5.74 8.46
C ALA A 91 14.57 -6.52 9.72
N VAL A 92 15.23 -7.65 9.93
CA VAL A 92 15.10 -8.44 11.16
C VAL A 92 15.88 -7.73 12.25
N THR A 93 15.18 -7.16 13.22
CA THR A 93 15.80 -6.55 14.40
C THR A 93 16.01 -7.60 15.49
N GLY A 94 17.03 -7.40 16.34
CA GLY A 94 17.36 -8.34 17.41
C GLY A 94 18.23 -9.52 16.95
N PRO A 95 18.16 -10.68 17.66
CA PRO A 95 19.02 -11.83 17.39
C PRO A 95 18.97 -12.30 15.93
N GLN A 96 20.11 -12.46 15.29
CA GLN A 96 20.20 -12.91 13.90
C GLN A 96 20.14 -14.44 13.81
N ASN A 97 18.97 -15.01 14.08
CA ASN A 97 18.70 -16.44 13.91
C ASN A 97 17.32 -16.67 13.29
N ALA A 98 17.10 -17.90 12.79
CA ALA A 98 15.88 -18.26 12.07
C ALA A 98 14.61 -18.12 12.93
N ALA A 99 14.69 -18.41 14.23
CA ALA A 99 13.54 -18.32 15.12
C ALA A 99 13.07 -16.87 15.29
N ASN A 100 14.01 -15.95 15.45
CA ASN A 100 13.70 -14.52 15.54
C ASN A 100 13.24 -13.92 14.21
N ALA A 101 13.77 -14.39 13.07
CA ALA A 101 13.34 -13.94 11.74
C ALA A 101 11.93 -14.46 11.33
N ALA A 102 11.43 -15.52 11.96
CA ALA A 102 10.14 -16.14 11.70
C ALA A 102 8.93 -15.17 11.69
N PRO A 103 8.69 -14.39 12.75
CA PRO A 103 7.58 -13.44 12.78
C PRO A 103 7.70 -12.33 11.73
N TYR A 104 8.92 -11.91 11.38
CA TYR A 104 9.14 -10.91 10.33
C TYR A 104 8.75 -11.47 8.97
N LEU A 105 9.16 -12.70 8.66
CA LEU A 105 8.73 -13.40 7.45
C LEU A 105 7.21 -13.55 7.39
N ALA A 106 6.57 -13.98 8.48
CA ALA A 106 5.12 -14.11 8.56
C ALA A 106 4.41 -12.75 8.35
N SER A 107 4.99 -11.65 8.85
CA SER A 107 4.44 -10.30 8.65
C SER A 107 4.46 -9.88 7.18
N LEU A 108 5.48 -10.29 6.41
CA LEU A 108 5.53 -10.04 4.96
C LEU A 108 4.41 -10.81 4.25
N VAL A 109 4.20 -12.08 4.59
CA VAL A 109 3.11 -12.88 4.02
C VAL A 109 1.74 -12.26 4.35
N SER A 110 1.53 -11.82 5.60
CA SER A 110 0.30 -11.12 6.01
C SER A 110 0.08 -9.79 5.28
N ARG A 111 1.16 -9.13 4.85
CA ARG A 111 1.12 -7.92 3.99
C ARG A 111 0.91 -8.25 2.51
N GLN A 112 0.55 -9.51 2.20
CA GLN A 112 0.26 -10.01 0.86
C GLN A 112 1.47 -10.05 -0.08
N CYS A 113 2.67 -10.28 0.46
CA CYS A 113 3.84 -10.56 -0.37
C CYS A 113 3.69 -11.95 -1.02
N THR A 114 3.56 -11.97 -2.35
CA THR A 114 3.48 -13.21 -3.14
C THR A 114 4.87 -13.78 -3.43
N VAL A 115 5.88 -12.91 -3.49
CA VAL A 115 7.29 -13.28 -3.58
C VAL A 115 8.04 -12.70 -2.39
N VAL A 116 8.77 -13.54 -1.67
CA VAL A 116 9.66 -13.12 -0.57
C VAL A 116 11.08 -13.50 -0.92
N VAL A 117 11.93 -12.50 -1.09
CA VAL A 117 13.38 -12.68 -1.27
C VAL A 117 14.03 -12.59 0.11
N THR A 118 14.89 -13.53 0.47
CA THR A 118 15.59 -13.53 1.74
C THR A 118 17.09 -13.39 1.52
N VAL A 119 17.74 -12.63 2.41
CA VAL A 119 19.19 -12.43 2.37
C VAL A 119 19.79 -12.72 3.73
N GLY A 120 20.74 -13.66 3.77
CA GLY A 120 21.50 -14.00 4.96
C GLY A 120 20.88 -15.14 5.78
N ALA A 121 21.69 -15.74 6.64
CA ALA A 121 21.37 -17.00 7.30
C ALA A 121 20.08 -16.97 8.14
N ALA A 122 19.78 -15.86 8.81
CA ALA A 122 18.58 -15.75 9.64
C ALA A 122 17.28 -15.65 8.81
N PRO A 123 17.15 -14.72 7.85
CA PRO A 123 16.05 -14.73 6.88
C PRO A 123 15.91 -16.05 6.12
N ASP A 124 17.02 -16.58 5.59
CA ASP A 124 17.00 -17.80 4.78
C ASP A 124 16.58 -19.03 5.59
N GLY A 125 17.09 -19.14 6.83
CA GLY A 125 16.71 -20.21 7.75
C GLY A 125 15.24 -20.13 8.16
N ALA A 126 14.68 -18.92 8.29
CA ALA A 126 13.26 -18.74 8.54
C ALA A 126 12.40 -19.19 7.35
N ALA A 127 12.78 -18.83 6.12
CA ALA A 127 12.08 -19.28 4.92
C ALA A 127 12.16 -20.80 4.76
N THR A 128 13.35 -21.38 4.90
CA THR A 128 13.54 -22.84 4.80
C THR A 128 12.69 -23.61 5.81
N ARG A 129 12.61 -23.12 7.05
CA ARG A 129 11.81 -23.75 8.11
C ARG A 129 10.30 -23.61 7.86
N ASP A 130 9.84 -22.43 7.47
CA ASP A 130 8.39 -22.10 7.47
C ASP A 130 7.72 -22.12 6.09
N ALA A 131 8.45 -22.32 4.98
CA ALA A 131 7.90 -22.23 3.62
C ALA A 131 6.62 -23.05 3.41
N LYS A 132 6.55 -24.27 3.99
CA LYS A 132 5.38 -25.16 3.89
C LYS A 132 4.11 -24.56 4.51
N ARG A 133 4.25 -23.63 5.47
CA ARG A 133 3.13 -22.94 6.11
C ARG A 133 2.52 -21.87 5.20
N PHE A 134 3.27 -21.44 4.18
CA PHE A 134 2.89 -20.37 3.26
C PHE A 134 2.94 -20.84 1.80
N PRO A 135 2.11 -21.83 1.41
CA PRO A 135 2.19 -22.45 0.09
C PRO A 135 1.86 -21.51 -1.08
N LYS A 136 1.22 -20.37 -0.79
CA LYS A 136 0.89 -19.32 -1.78
C LYS A 136 2.00 -18.28 -1.95
N THR A 137 3.06 -18.33 -1.15
CA THR A 137 4.20 -17.42 -1.22
C THR A 137 5.40 -18.16 -1.78
N ARG A 138 6.02 -17.60 -2.80
CA ARG A 138 7.29 -18.08 -3.36
C ARG A 138 8.45 -17.46 -2.60
N PHE A 139 9.41 -18.27 -2.18
CA PHE A 139 10.58 -17.84 -1.43
C PHE A 139 11.83 -17.98 -2.29
N LEU A 140 12.56 -16.88 -2.46
CA LEU A 140 13.83 -16.81 -3.18
C LEU A 140 14.97 -16.61 -2.17
N LEU A 141 15.82 -17.61 -2.01
CA LEU A 141 16.94 -17.60 -1.06
C LEU A 141 18.21 -17.16 -1.79
N THR A 142 18.93 -16.14 -1.29
CA THR A 142 20.18 -15.68 -1.94
C THR A 142 21.44 -16.38 -1.44
N GLY A 143 21.33 -17.16 -0.35
CA GLY A 143 22.40 -18.03 0.14
C GLY A 143 22.41 -19.41 -0.53
N THR A 144 23.52 -20.13 -0.39
CA THR A 144 23.64 -21.53 -0.81
C THR A 144 23.03 -22.44 0.24
N HIS A 145 21.74 -22.74 0.10
CA HIS A 145 21.05 -23.69 0.97
C HIS A 145 20.92 -25.03 0.28
N SER A 146 21.28 -26.10 1.00
CA SER A 146 20.87 -27.44 0.59
C SER A 146 19.34 -27.42 0.60
N GLN A 147 18.73 -27.53 -0.58
CA GLN A 147 17.28 -27.69 -0.73
C GLN A 147 16.91 -28.96 0.04
N GLY A 148 16.60 -28.83 1.33
CA GLY A 148 16.06 -29.91 2.12
C GLY A 148 14.81 -30.34 1.39
N SER A 149 14.76 -31.59 0.92
CA SER A 149 13.63 -32.16 0.20
C SER A 149 12.32 -31.78 0.89
N GLY A 150 11.51 -30.88 0.32
CA GLY A 150 10.21 -30.65 0.93
C GLY A 150 9.30 -29.54 0.47
N SER A 151 9.75 -28.44 -0.15
CA SER A 151 8.83 -27.32 -0.41
C SER A 151 8.94 -26.83 -1.85
N ALA A 152 7.88 -27.02 -2.63
CA ALA A 152 7.81 -26.60 -4.04
C ALA A 152 7.88 -25.07 -4.24
N ASN A 153 7.79 -24.30 -3.15
CA ASN A 153 7.82 -22.84 -3.14
C ASN A 153 9.15 -22.25 -2.65
N LEU A 154 10.23 -23.04 -2.56
CA LEU A 154 11.60 -22.56 -2.27
C LEU A 154 12.50 -22.69 -3.50
N THR A 155 13.15 -21.58 -3.86
CA THR A 155 14.12 -21.53 -4.96
C THR A 155 15.36 -20.79 -4.52
N ASN A 156 16.54 -21.34 -4.83
CA ASN A 156 17.80 -20.61 -4.65
C ASN A 156 18.00 -19.65 -5.83
N ALA A 157 18.42 -18.43 -5.54
CA ALA A 157 18.78 -17.43 -6.54
C ALA A 157 20.21 -16.96 -6.26
N GLU A 158 21.00 -16.74 -7.31
CA GLU A 158 22.30 -16.13 -7.14
C GLU A 158 22.17 -14.71 -6.59
N ASN A 159 23.07 -14.32 -5.68
CA ASN A 159 23.11 -12.97 -5.13
C ASN A 159 23.76 -11.97 -6.10
N THR A 160 23.16 -11.83 -7.28
CA THR A 160 23.54 -10.83 -8.29
C THR A 160 22.30 -10.06 -8.73
N ARG A 161 22.48 -8.77 -9.06
CA ARG A 161 21.38 -7.92 -9.53
C ARG A 161 20.59 -8.54 -10.67
N ALA A 162 21.28 -9.08 -11.68
CA ALA A 162 20.66 -9.67 -12.86
C ALA A 162 19.89 -10.96 -12.53
N ALA A 163 20.46 -11.86 -11.72
CA ALA A 163 19.78 -13.08 -11.31
C ALA A 163 18.52 -12.77 -10.49
N ILE A 164 18.59 -11.83 -9.56
CA ILE A 164 17.43 -11.42 -8.76
C ILE A 164 16.36 -10.75 -9.62
N ALA A 165 16.74 -9.85 -10.55
CA ALA A 165 15.79 -9.20 -11.44
C ALA A 165 15.02 -10.23 -12.28
N SER A 166 15.72 -11.22 -12.85
CA SER A 166 15.10 -12.28 -13.66
C SER A 166 14.21 -13.20 -12.81
N ALA A 167 14.70 -13.68 -11.66
CA ALA A 167 13.96 -14.57 -10.77
C ALA A 167 12.68 -13.92 -10.21
N VAL A 168 12.76 -12.66 -9.79
CA VAL A 168 11.58 -11.92 -9.28
C VAL A 168 10.59 -11.64 -10.41
N THR A 169 11.07 -11.28 -11.61
CA THR A 169 10.20 -11.04 -12.77
C THR A 169 9.42 -12.30 -13.16
N ALA A 170 10.08 -13.46 -13.18
CA ALA A 170 9.43 -14.75 -13.41
C ALA A 170 8.41 -15.04 -12.30
N ALA A 171 8.84 -14.97 -11.04
CA ALA A 171 8.00 -15.31 -9.89
C ALA A 171 6.80 -14.37 -9.67
N VAL A 172 6.80 -13.16 -10.24
CA VAL A 172 5.66 -12.23 -10.17
C VAL A 172 4.64 -12.47 -11.28
N ARG A 173 5.08 -12.98 -12.44
CA ARG A 173 4.25 -13.15 -13.65
C ARG A 173 3.50 -14.47 -13.69
N ASP A 174 3.99 -15.49 -12.98
CA ASP A 174 3.33 -16.80 -12.82
C ASP A 174 2.11 -16.74 -11.90
#